data_AF-A0AAV4JDR7-F1
#
_entry.id   AF-A0AAV4JDR7-F1
#
_cell.length_a   1.000
_cell.length_b   1.000
_cell.length_c   1.000
_cell.angle_alpha   90.00
_cell.angle_beta   90.00
_cell.angle_gamma   90.00
#
_symmetry.space_group_name_H-M   'P 1'
#
loop_
_entity.id
_entity.type
_entity.pdbx_description
1 polymer ?
#
loop_
_entity_poly.entity_id
_entity_poly.type
_entity_poly.pdbx_seq_one_letter_code
_entity_poly.pdbx_strand_id
1 'polypeptide(L)'
;MGSEGYPKALTMETLNRNVIDVMAGTSIQTIRRYEELTEEDPKSSVSKPALTLLNCSIGDCHEGGQKPITFIRQVLALCSYPGLQGDACFPEDVKFRAEKILRACKGGSLGCYSDPWGLKEVRQDVARYISERDGYPSDFKDIFLSSGATESVLNVSNLLLTGKNATKRTGFMIPIPQYFLYSASIAMFGAYTIPYYLEEGNKWFLDTKELERAIAEAKPDCTPRALVVINPGNPAGYVLSKENIVEIIKFAYRHRLFLMADEVYQQNIWADSVEFISFKKTLMEMGPPYNQVQLASFMSASKGFMGECGIRAGYVEASTVADWE
;
A
#
# COMPACT_ATOMS: atom_id res chain seq x y z
N MET A 1 26.59 25.12 -43.00
CA MET A 1 26.42 23.90 -42.18
C MET A 1 25.29 24.18 -41.23
N GLY A 2 24.12 23.61 -41.50
CA GLY A 2 22.94 23.82 -40.65
C GLY A 2 23.23 23.28 -39.25
N SER A 3 22.85 24.03 -38.22
CA SER A 3 22.95 23.58 -36.84
C SER A 3 22.03 22.38 -36.64
N GLU A 4 22.55 21.16 -36.76
CA GLU A 4 21.87 19.97 -36.27
C GLU A 4 21.73 20.16 -34.75
N GLY A 5 20.52 20.51 -34.32
CA GLY A 5 20.20 20.70 -32.91
C GLY A 5 20.49 19.43 -32.11
N TYR A 6 20.77 19.59 -30.81
CA TYR A 6 21.03 18.47 -29.90
C TYR A 6 19.98 17.35 -30.05
N PRO A 7 20.37 16.12 -30.41
CA PRO A 7 19.44 15.02 -30.55
C PRO A 7 18.86 14.69 -29.18
N LYS A 8 17.56 14.90 -29.01
CA LYS A 8 16.88 14.68 -27.73
C LYS A 8 16.88 13.19 -27.42
N ALA A 9 17.46 12.81 -26.29
CA ALA A 9 17.41 11.44 -25.78
C ALA A 9 15.98 10.98 -25.42
N LEU A 10 15.12 11.93 -25.05
CA LEU A 10 13.72 11.68 -24.67
C LEU A 10 12.77 12.42 -25.60
N THR A 11 11.93 11.68 -26.31
CA THR A 11 10.80 12.15 -27.11
C THR A 11 9.59 11.27 -26.81
N MET A 12 8.40 11.64 -27.29
CA MET A 12 7.23 10.75 -27.16
C MET A 12 7.41 9.40 -27.85
N GLU A 13 8.30 9.32 -28.84
CA GLU A 13 8.64 8.09 -29.56
C GLU A 13 9.65 7.23 -28.80
N THR A 14 10.59 7.85 -28.07
CA THR A 14 11.60 7.12 -27.28
C THR A 14 11.18 6.86 -25.83
N LEU A 15 10.07 7.45 -25.38
CA LEU A 15 9.53 7.25 -24.04
C LEU A 15 9.07 5.79 -23.87
N ASN A 16 9.35 5.22 -22.70
CA ASN A 16 8.91 3.87 -22.36
C ASN A 16 7.39 3.76 -22.52
N ARG A 17 6.95 2.85 -23.39
CA ARG A 17 5.53 2.69 -23.72
C ARG A 17 4.67 2.35 -22.50
N ASN A 18 5.22 1.57 -21.56
CA ASN A 18 4.57 1.24 -20.30
C ASN A 18 4.22 2.51 -19.48
N VAL A 19 5.06 3.54 -19.54
CA VAL A 19 4.83 4.82 -18.84
C VAL A 19 3.71 5.60 -19.52
N ILE A 20 3.63 5.56 -20.85
CA ILE A 20 2.54 6.19 -21.62
C ILE A 20 1.20 5.55 -21.24
N ASP A 21 1.15 4.23 -21.16
CA ASP A 21 -0.09 3.49 -20.87
C ASP A 21 -0.63 3.82 -19.46
N VAL A 22 0.24 4.04 -18.48
CA VAL A 22 -0.16 4.51 -17.13
C VAL A 22 -0.76 5.91 -17.17
N MET A 23 -0.19 6.83 -17.95
CA MET A 23 -0.63 8.23 -18.01
C MET A 23 -1.98 8.42 -18.71
N ALA A 24 -2.46 7.44 -19.47
CA ALA A 24 -3.76 7.48 -20.13
C ALA A 24 -4.95 7.21 -19.18
N GLY A 25 -4.70 6.92 -17.89
CA GLY A 25 -5.73 6.63 -16.89
C GLY A 25 -6.69 7.81 -16.61
N THR A 26 -7.96 7.50 -16.35
CA THR A 26 -9.07 8.46 -16.19
C THR A 26 -8.93 9.39 -14.98
N SER A 27 -8.29 8.97 -13.89
CA SER A 27 -8.15 9.77 -12.67
C SER A 27 -7.30 11.03 -12.87
N ILE A 28 -6.28 10.98 -13.73
CA ILE A 28 -5.40 12.12 -14.01
C ILE A 28 -6.16 13.24 -14.72
N GLN A 29 -7.11 12.91 -15.59
CA GLN A 29 -7.91 13.92 -16.30
C GLN A 29 -8.85 14.67 -15.35
N THR A 30 -9.46 13.97 -14.39
CA THR A 30 -10.31 14.61 -13.37
C THR A 30 -9.50 15.53 -12.46
N ILE A 31 -8.30 15.12 -12.04
CA ILE A 31 -7.41 15.95 -11.21
C ILE A 31 -6.98 17.21 -11.98
N ARG A 32 -6.53 17.06 -13.23
CA ARG A 32 -6.18 18.22 -14.08
C ARG A 32 -7.34 19.18 -14.26
N ARG A 33 -8.54 18.64 -14.48
CA ARG A 33 -9.73 19.48 -14.62
C ARG A 33 -10.07 20.22 -13.32
N TYR A 34 -9.89 19.57 -12.17
CA TYR A 34 -10.02 20.22 -10.88
C TYR A 34 -8.99 21.36 -10.73
N GLU A 35 -7.72 21.09 -11.02
CA GLU A 35 -6.64 22.09 -11.00
C GLU A 35 -6.98 23.30 -11.88
N GLU A 36 -7.34 23.09 -13.15
CA GLU A 36 -7.77 24.14 -14.09
C GLU A 36 -8.94 25.00 -13.56
N LEU A 37 -9.90 24.35 -12.87
CA LEU A 37 -11.06 25.05 -12.31
C LEU A 37 -10.69 25.84 -11.05
N THR A 38 -9.70 25.38 -10.27
CA THR A 38 -9.22 26.06 -9.05
C THR A 38 -8.12 27.09 -9.31
N GLU A 39 -7.37 26.98 -10.40
CA GLU A 39 -6.34 27.96 -10.78
C GLU A 39 -7.00 29.30 -11.11
N GLU A 40 -6.61 30.34 -10.39
CA GLU A 40 -6.98 31.71 -10.74
C GLU A 40 -6.11 32.16 -11.93
N ASP A 41 -6.72 32.35 -13.10
CA ASP A 41 -6.05 33.01 -14.22
C ASP A 41 -6.21 34.54 -14.06
N PRO A 42 -5.14 35.27 -13.70
CA PRO A 42 -5.21 36.72 -13.51
C PRO A 42 -5.55 37.49 -14.80
N LYS A 43 -5.60 36.83 -15.97
CA LYS A 43 -5.98 37.41 -17.27
C LYS A 43 -7.38 37.01 -17.75
N SER A 44 -8.06 36.11 -17.04
CA SER A 44 -9.40 35.67 -17.41
C SER A 44 -10.45 36.73 -17.07
N SER A 45 -11.20 37.18 -18.08
CA SER A 45 -12.37 38.05 -17.92
C SER A 45 -13.65 37.27 -17.58
N VAL A 46 -13.57 35.94 -17.47
CA VAL A 46 -14.71 35.07 -17.19
C VAL A 46 -14.93 34.99 -15.69
N SER A 47 -16.02 35.60 -15.22
CA SER A 47 -16.52 35.46 -13.86
C SER A 47 -16.80 33.98 -13.56
N LYS A 48 -15.97 33.35 -12.72
CA LYS A 48 -16.27 32.02 -12.18
C LYS A 48 -17.43 32.18 -11.19
N PRO A 49 -18.47 31.32 -11.25
CA PRO A 49 -19.52 31.34 -10.23
C PRO A 49 -18.88 31.14 -8.85
N ALA A 50 -19.38 31.84 -7.83
CA ALA A 50 -18.92 31.72 -6.45
C ALA A 50 -19.31 30.36 -5.87
N LEU A 51 -18.65 29.30 -6.35
CA LEU A 51 -18.84 27.93 -5.93
C LEU A 51 -17.57 27.47 -5.21
N THR A 52 -17.77 26.88 -4.04
CA THR A 52 -16.69 26.15 -3.35
C THR A 52 -16.56 24.78 -4.02
N LEU A 53 -15.44 24.54 -4.69
CA LEU A 53 -15.10 23.21 -5.18
C LEU A 53 -14.62 22.35 -4.01
N LEU A 54 -15.23 21.18 -3.84
CA LEU A 54 -14.83 20.19 -2.85
C LEU A 54 -14.14 19.03 -3.56
N ASN A 55 -12.90 18.76 -3.18
CA ASN A 55 -12.14 17.63 -3.70
C ASN A 55 -12.52 16.35 -2.94
N CYS A 56 -13.42 15.56 -3.52
CA CYS A 56 -13.79 14.24 -2.99
C CYS A 56 -13.07 13.09 -3.70
N SER A 57 -11.97 13.36 -4.42
CA SER A 57 -11.28 12.37 -5.25
C SER A 57 -10.18 11.61 -4.50
N ILE A 58 -9.70 12.14 -3.38
CA ILE A 58 -8.60 11.58 -2.59
C ILE A 58 -9.02 11.32 -1.15
N GLY A 59 -8.64 10.16 -0.62
CA GLY A 59 -8.81 9.83 0.80
C GLY A 59 -7.70 10.44 1.65
N ASP A 60 -7.61 11.77 1.71
CA ASP A 60 -6.73 12.49 2.62
C ASP A 60 -7.50 12.92 3.88
N CYS A 61 -7.12 12.35 5.02
CA CYS A 61 -7.80 12.56 6.29
C CYS A 61 -7.77 14.04 6.72
N HIS A 62 -6.64 14.72 6.56
CA HIS A 62 -6.46 16.09 7.05
C HIS A 62 -7.13 17.10 6.11
N GLU A 63 -7.09 16.90 4.79
CA GLU A 63 -7.89 17.69 3.83
C GLU A 63 -9.39 17.54 4.13
N GLY A 64 -9.82 16.34 4.52
CA GLY A 64 -11.18 16.05 4.99
C GLY A 64 -11.53 16.62 6.38
N GLY A 65 -10.61 17.33 7.05
CA GLY A 65 -10.85 18.01 8.32
C GLY A 65 -10.52 17.20 9.58
N GLN A 66 -9.94 16.00 9.46
CA GLN A 66 -9.45 15.24 10.61
C GLN A 66 -8.33 16.02 11.31
N LYS A 67 -8.47 16.21 12.63
CA LYS A 67 -7.41 16.83 13.43
C LYS A 67 -6.28 15.83 13.69
N PRO A 68 -5.01 16.26 13.61
CA PRO A 68 -3.89 15.37 13.91
C PRO A 68 -3.90 14.96 15.38
N ILE A 69 -3.42 13.75 15.67
CA ILE A 69 -3.34 13.23 17.04
C ILE A 69 -2.19 13.91 17.79
N THR A 70 -2.52 14.57 18.91
CA THR A 70 -1.57 15.35 19.72
C THR A 70 -0.33 14.54 20.11
N PHE A 71 -0.49 13.31 20.58
CA PHE A 71 0.61 12.44 20.98
C PHE A 71 1.61 12.23 19.83
N ILE A 72 1.12 11.91 18.62
CA ILE A 72 1.96 11.68 17.44
C ILE A 72 2.75 12.97 17.12
N ARG A 73 2.05 14.12 17.09
CA ARG A 73 2.68 15.42 16.79
C ARG A 73 3.75 15.81 17.81
N GLN A 74 3.47 15.59 19.10
CA GLN A 74 4.41 15.90 20.17
C GLN A 74 5.66 15.03 20.11
N VAL A 75 5.51 13.72 19.85
CA VAL A 75 6.66 12.81 19.68
C VAL A 75 7.51 13.23 18.48
N LEU A 76 6.88 13.51 17.34
CA LEU A 76 7.59 13.98 16.14
C LEU A 76 8.32 15.30 16.41
N ALA A 77 7.69 16.26 17.08
CA ALA A 77 8.31 17.53 17.44
C ALA A 77 9.56 17.35 18.32
N LEU A 78 9.50 16.50 19.34
CA LEU A 78 10.65 16.21 20.21
C LEU A 78 11.76 15.46 19.47
N CYS A 79 11.42 14.53 18.58
CA CYS A 79 12.44 13.85 17.77
C CYS A 79 13.09 14.80 16.75
N SER A 80 12.33 15.74 16.19
CA SER A 80 12.85 16.75 15.25
C SER A 80 13.66 17.84 15.93
N TYR A 81 13.30 18.22 17.16
CA TYR A 81 14.03 19.20 17.96
C TYR A 81 14.25 18.72 19.42
N PRO A 82 15.26 17.86 19.65
CA PRO A 82 15.52 17.27 20.97
C PRO A 82 15.85 18.27 22.08
N GLY A 83 16.17 19.54 21.73
CA GLY A 83 16.39 20.61 22.70
C GLY A 83 15.16 20.94 23.56
N LEU A 84 13.96 20.53 23.11
CA LEU A 84 12.70 20.72 23.85
C LEU A 84 12.45 19.66 24.94
N GLN A 85 13.37 18.72 25.14
CA GLN A 85 13.10 17.57 26.01
C GLN A 85 12.89 17.92 27.50
N GLY A 86 13.45 19.05 27.95
CA GLY A 86 13.25 19.58 29.29
C GLY A 86 11.99 20.44 29.46
N ASP A 87 11.23 20.68 28.39
CA ASP A 87 10.08 21.57 28.42
C ASP A 87 8.88 20.90 29.13
N ALA A 88 8.19 21.68 29.98
CA ALA A 88 7.04 21.23 30.76
C ALA A 88 5.77 21.03 29.90
N CYS A 89 5.73 21.56 28.67
CA CYS A 89 4.58 21.39 27.77
C CYS A 89 4.47 19.98 27.16
N PHE A 90 5.51 19.14 27.29
CA PHE A 90 5.50 17.77 26.80
C PHE A 90 5.23 16.76 27.94
N PRO A 91 4.25 15.86 27.79
CA PRO A 91 4.02 14.76 28.73
C PRO A 91 5.22 13.79 28.83
N GLU A 92 5.37 13.13 29.97
CA GLU A 92 6.51 12.22 30.23
C GLU A 92 6.54 10.98 29.33
N ASP A 93 5.38 10.46 28.94
CA ASP A 93 5.27 9.35 28.00
C ASP A 93 5.69 9.75 26.57
N VAL A 94 5.41 10.98 26.16
CA VAL A 94 5.90 11.56 24.90
C VAL A 94 7.42 11.69 24.94
N LYS A 95 7.98 12.26 26.02
CA LYS A 95 9.43 12.39 26.21
C LYS A 95 10.12 11.02 26.15
N PHE A 96 9.59 10.05 26.90
CA PHE A 96 10.09 8.68 26.91
C PHE A 96 10.06 8.06 25.50
N ARG A 97 8.96 8.22 24.76
CA ARG A 97 8.84 7.70 23.41
C ARG A 97 9.84 8.34 22.45
N ALA A 98 10.00 9.66 22.50
CA ALA A 98 10.94 10.39 21.67
C ALA A 98 12.39 9.98 21.96
N GLU A 99 12.75 9.86 23.24
CA GLU A 99 14.09 9.42 23.65
C GLU A 99 14.38 7.99 23.18
N LYS A 100 13.42 7.07 23.31
CA LYS A 100 13.55 5.70 22.80
C LYS A 100 13.87 5.69 21.30
N ILE A 101 13.17 6.52 20.51
CA ILE A 101 13.39 6.62 19.06
C ILE A 101 14.77 7.24 18.76
N LEU A 102 15.13 8.32 19.43
CA LEU A 102 16.42 8.98 19.20
C LEU A 102 17.60 8.07 19.55
N ARG A 103 17.52 7.32 20.67
CA ARG A 103 18.56 6.33 21.05
C ARG A 103 18.73 5.19 20.05
N ALA A 104 17.65 4.84 19.35
CA ALA A 104 17.68 3.84 18.28
C ALA A 104 18.40 4.37 17.03
N CYS A 105 18.27 5.67 16.74
CA CYS A 105 18.99 6.31 15.65
C CYS A 105 20.50 6.36 15.92
N LYS A 106 21.30 6.04 14.90
CA LYS A 106 22.76 6.24 14.94
C LYS A 106 23.03 7.72 15.27
N GLY A 107 23.94 8.00 16.20
CA GLY A 107 24.28 9.37 16.59
C GLY A 107 23.17 10.13 17.34
N GLY A 108 22.08 9.48 17.77
CA GLY A 108 21.04 10.15 18.56
C GLY A 108 20.18 11.13 17.76
N SER A 109 20.14 11.02 16.42
CA SER A 109 19.54 12.02 15.54
C SER A 109 18.70 11.39 14.43
N LEU A 110 17.52 11.96 14.17
CA LEU A 110 16.69 11.60 13.02
C LEU A 110 17.38 11.86 11.67
N GLY A 111 18.42 12.69 11.63
CA GLY A 111 19.16 13.00 10.39
C GLY A 111 20.09 11.88 9.93
N CYS A 112 20.27 10.82 10.71
CA CYS A 112 21.12 9.71 10.33
C CYS A 112 20.36 8.66 9.51
N TYR A 113 21.04 8.07 8.53
CA TYR A 113 20.50 6.92 7.80
C TYR A 113 20.19 5.76 8.75
N SER A 114 19.00 5.19 8.60
CA SER A 114 18.67 3.87 9.14
C SER A 114 19.31 2.77 8.27
N ASP A 115 19.15 1.52 8.70
CA ASP A 115 19.45 0.39 7.83
C ASP A 115 18.45 0.33 6.65
N PRO A 116 18.76 -0.37 5.54
CA PRO A 116 17.93 -0.37 4.33
C PRO A 116 16.49 -0.84 4.52
N TRP A 117 16.24 -1.70 5.51
CA TRP A 117 14.91 -2.21 5.89
C TRP A 117 14.22 -1.37 6.98
N GLY A 118 14.88 -0.31 7.45
CA GLY A 118 14.38 0.61 8.48
C GLY A 118 14.92 0.35 9.89
N LEU A 119 14.63 1.30 10.78
CA LEU A 119 15.11 1.33 12.17
C LEU A 119 14.67 0.07 12.93
N LYS A 120 15.63 -0.65 13.53
CA LYS A 120 15.39 -1.95 14.18
C LYS A 120 14.31 -1.87 15.26
N GLU A 121 14.36 -0.85 16.11
CA GLU A 121 13.46 -0.65 17.23
C GLU A 121 12.03 -0.38 16.77
N VAL A 122 11.86 0.32 15.64
CA VAL A 122 10.54 0.53 15.03
C VAL A 122 10.02 -0.78 14.47
N ARG A 123 10.85 -1.58 13.80
CA ARG A 123 10.45 -2.91 13.32
C ARG A 123 10.08 -3.87 14.45
N GLN A 124 10.79 -3.82 15.58
CA GLN A 124 10.44 -4.58 16.77
C GLN A 124 9.12 -4.14 17.38
N ASP A 125 8.84 -2.83 17.39
CA ASP A 125 7.56 -2.30 17.83
C ASP A 125 6.42 -2.73 16.89
N VAL A 126 6.64 -2.74 15.57
CA VAL A 126 5.70 -3.28 14.57
C VAL A 126 5.46 -4.79 14.77
N ALA A 127 6.52 -5.58 14.95
CA ALA A 127 6.41 -7.01 15.20
C ALA A 127 5.57 -7.32 16.44
N ARG A 128 5.80 -6.56 17.51
CA ARG A 128 5.03 -6.69 18.74
C ARG A 128 3.57 -6.32 18.53
N TYR A 129 3.28 -5.21 17.84
CA TYR A 129 1.91 -4.81 17.48
C TYR A 129 1.18 -5.92 16.70
N ILE A 130 1.83 -6.48 15.67
CA ILE A 130 1.26 -7.57 14.88
C ILE A 130 1.01 -8.79 15.76
N SER A 131 1.96 -9.13 16.64
CA SER A 131 1.84 -10.28 17.53
C SER A 131 0.69 -10.15 18.52
N GLU A 132 0.52 -8.96 19.10
CA GLU A 132 -0.58 -8.64 20.02
C GLU A 132 -1.94 -8.64 19.31
N ARG A 133 -2.00 -8.06 18.10
CA ARG A 133 -3.22 -8.04 17.27
C ARG A 133 -3.67 -9.44 16.85
N ASP A 134 -2.73 -10.26 16.40
CA ASP A 134 -3.04 -11.55 15.78
C ASP A 134 -3.06 -12.70 16.79
N GLY A 135 -2.39 -12.58 17.93
CA GLY A 135 -2.16 -13.69 18.87
C GLY A 135 -1.10 -14.69 18.41
N TYR A 136 -0.34 -14.36 17.35
CA TYR A 136 0.71 -15.19 16.76
C TYR A 136 2.03 -14.42 16.63
N PRO A 137 3.20 -15.03 16.87
CA PRO A 137 4.48 -14.33 16.77
C PRO A 137 4.72 -13.66 15.40
N SER A 138 5.38 -12.51 15.43
CA SER A 138 5.97 -11.81 14.29
C SER A 138 7.46 -11.59 14.56
N ASP A 139 8.32 -11.81 13.55
CA ASP A 139 9.74 -11.47 13.64
C ASP A 139 9.97 -10.12 12.96
N PHE A 140 10.69 -9.22 13.65
CA PHE A 140 11.09 -7.92 13.11
C PHE A 140 11.99 -8.05 11.87
N LYS A 141 12.61 -9.22 11.64
CA LYS A 141 13.38 -9.53 10.44
C LYS A 141 12.53 -9.62 9.18
N ASP A 142 11.25 -9.98 9.32
CA ASP A 142 10.30 -10.09 8.20
C ASP A 142 9.60 -8.76 7.90
N ILE A 143 9.90 -7.71 8.68
CA ILE A 143 9.31 -6.38 8.54
C ILE A 143 10.27 -5.45 7.81
N PHE A 144 9.75 -4.79 6.78
CA PHE A 144 10.46 -3.79 6.00
C PHE A 144 9.68 -2.48 6.04
N LEU A 145 10.29 -1.43 6.60
CA LEU A 145 9.70 -0.10 6.62
C LEU A 145 9.78 0.53 5.22
N SER A 146 8.83 1.40 4.91
CA SER A 146 8.71 2.01 3.59
C SER A 146 8.06 3.38 3.64
N SER A 147 8.18 4.10 2.53
CA SER A 147 7.63 5.43 2.28
C SER A 147 6.13 5.37 1.98
N GLY A 148 5.37 4.81 2.94
CA GLY A 148 3.99 4.38 2.77
C GLY A 148 3.89 3.03 2.04
N ALA A 149 2.70 2.41 2.11
CA ALA A 149 2.44 1.11 1.49
C ALA A 149 2.73 1.07 -0.03
N THR A 150 2.60 2.22 -0.72
CA THR A 150 2.90 2.35 -2.15
C THR A 150 4.28 1.85 -2.52
N GLU A 151 5.32 2.24 -1.78
CA GLU A 151 6.69 1.80 -2.08
C GLU A 151 6.83 0.29 -1.89
N SER A 152 6.27 -0.26 -0.81
CA SER A 152 6.30 -1.70 -0.57
C SER A 152 5.58 -2.49 -1.66
N VAL A 153 4.41 -2.03 -2.12
CA VAL A 153 3.65 -2.68 -3.21
C VAL A 153 4.48 -2.70 -4.50
N LEU A 154 5.14 -1.59 -4.85
CA LEU A 154 6.02 -1.52 -6.01
C LEU A 154 7.21 -2.47 -5.89
N ASN A 155 7.88 -2.49 -4.74
CA ASN A 155 9.05 -3.32 -4.50
C ASN A 155 8.72 -4.82 -4.52
N VAL A 156 7.63 -5.24 -3.85
CA VAL A 156 7.17 -6.63 -3.87
C VAL A 156 6.70 -7.03 -5.26
N SER A 157 5.97 -6.16 -5.98
CA SER A 157 5.57 -6.44 -7.37
C SER A 157 6.79 -6.64 -8.27
N ASN A 158 7.80 -5.79 -8.14
CA ASN A 158 9.04 -5.91 -8.91
C ASN A 158 9.80 -7.21 -8.59
N LEU A 159 9.84 -7.63 -7.32
CA LEU A 159 10.44 -8.91 -6.89
C LEU A 159 9.76 -10.12 -7.56
N LEU A 160 8.45 -10.04 -7.80
CA LEU A 160 7.67 -11.13 -8.39
C LEU A 160 7.80 -11.22 -9.92
N LEU A 161 8.38 -10.20 -10.57
CA LEU A 161 8.59 -10.24 -12.01
C LEU A 161 9.57 -11.35 -12.40
N THR A 162 9.25 -12.05 -13.48
CA THR A 162 10.09 -13.08 -14.07
C THR A 162 11.20 -12.45 -14.91
N GLY A 163 12.43 -12.95 -14.78
CA GLY A 163 13.62 -12.40 -15.44
C GLY A 163 13.72 -12.68 -16.95
N LYS A 164 14.87 -12.32 -17.54
CA LYS A 164 15.14 -12.30 -19.00
C LYS A 164 14.84 -13.61 -19.76
N ASN A 165 14.82 -14.75 -19.08
CA ASN A 165 14.61 -16.06 -19.70
C ASN A 165 13.15 -16.53 -19.67
N ALA A 166 12.22 -15.70 -19.19
CA ALA A 166 10.81 -16.04 -19.11
C ALA A 166 10.15 -16.02 -20.50
N THR A 167 9.39 -17.07 -20.81
CA THR A 167 8.65 -17.19 -22.09
C THR A 167 7.30 -16.47 -22.05
N LYS A 168 6.79 -16.16 -20.86
CA LYS A 168 5.54 -15.42 -20.64
C LYS A 168 5.73 -14.34 -19.58
N ARG A 169 4.93 -13.28 -19.68
CA ARG A 169 4.90 -12.21 -18.68
C ARG A 169 4.36 -12.72 -17.34
N THR A 170 4.82 -12.11 -16.26
CA THR A 170 4.25 -12.35 -14.92
C THR A 170 2.83 -11.83 -14.85
N GLY A 171 1.91 -12.66 -14.36
CA GLY A 171 0.50 -12.33 -14.17
C GLY A 171 0.17 -11.99 -12.72
N PHE A 172 -0.52 -10.88 -12.51
CA PHE A 172 -1.03 -10.42 -11.22
C PHE A 172 -2.56 -10.46 -11.23
N MET A 173 -3.14 -11.23 -10.32
CA MET A 173 -4.58 -11.24 -10.10
C MET A 173 -4.97 -10.04 -9.24
N ILE A 174 -5.84 -9.16 -9.75
CA ILE A 174 -6.29 -7.95 -9.04
C ILE A 174 -7.82 -7.84 -9.03
N PRO A 175 -8.43 -7.30 -7.96
CA PRO A 175 -9.87 -7.17 -7.87
C PRO A 175 -10.39 -6.14 -8.86
N ILE A 176 -11.66 -6.26 -9.23
CA ILE A 176 -12.42 -5.20 -9.92
C ILE A 176 -13.73 -5.00 -9.13
N PRO A 177 -14.02 -3.77 -8.65
CA PRO A 177 -13.19 -2.55 -8.72
C PRO A 177 -11.96 -2.60 -7.78
N GLN A 178 -10.97 -1.73 -8.01
CA GLN A 178 -9.73 -1.67 -7.21
C GLN A 178 -9.14 -0.27 -7.08
N TYR A 179 -8.24 -0.13 -6.10
CA TYR A 179 -7.40 1.05 -5.94
C TYR A 179 -6.32 1.13 -7.02
N PHE A 180 -6.40 2.15 -7.89
CA PHE A 180 -5.66 2.29 -9.16
C PHE A 180 -4.16 1.97 -9.15
N LEU A 181 -3.49 2.03 -8.00
CA LEU A 181 -2.07 1.73 -7.83
C LEU A 181 -1.69 0.37 -8.42
N TYR A 182 -2.52 -0.68 -8.25
CA TYR A 182 -2.17 -2.01 -8.74
C TYR A 182 -2.17 -2.06 -10.27
N SER A 183 -3.24 -1.59 -10.92
CA SER A 183 -3.25 -1.51 -12.39
C SER A 183 -2.12 -0.65 -12.95
N ALA A 184 -1.81 0.48 -12.31
CA ALA A 184 -0.74 1.38 -12.75
C ALA A 184 0.66 0.74 -12.59
N SER A 185 0.92 0.09 -11.46
CA SER A 185 2.20 -0.57 -11.20
C SER A 185 2.44 -1.77 -12.14
N ILE A 186 1.42 -2.60 -12.36
CA ILE A 186 1.49 -3.74 -13.29
C ILE A 186 1.78 -3.25 -14.71
N ALA A 187 1.10 -2.20 -15.16
CA ALA A 187 1.34 -1.59 -16.46
C ALA A 187 2.76 -1.01 -16.57
N MET A 188 3.22 -0.27 -15.55
CA MET A 188 4.57 0.29 -15.49
C MET A 188 5.66 -0.78 -15.63
N PHE A 189 5.47 -1.93 -14.97
CA PHE A 189 6.37 -3.08 -15.05
C PHE A 189 6.21 -3.93 -16.32
N GLY A 190 5.24 -3.62 -17.18
CA GLY A 190 4.94 -4.41 -18.36
C GLY A 190 4.44 -5.82 -18.04
N ALA A 191 3.89 -6.03 -16.84
CA ALA A 191 3.33 -7.29 -16.40
C ALA A 191 1.90 -7.51 -16.98
N TYR A 192 1.32 -8.67 -16.75
CA TYR A 192 -0.02 -9.04 -17.22
C TYR A 192 -1.05 -8.88 -16.09
N THR A 193 -2.13 -8.16 -16.36
CA THR A 193 -3.26 -7.99 -15.43
C THR A 193 -4.25 -9.14 -15.59
N ILE A 194 -4.56 -9.84 -14.51
CA ILE A 194 -5.61 -10.87 -14.45
C ILE A 194 -6.76 -10.31 -13.60
N PRO A 195 -7.80 -9.69 -14.21
CA PRO A 195 -8.90 -9.14 -13.43
C PRO A 195 -9.77 -10.26 -12.87
N TYR A 196 -10.14 -10.17 -11.59
CA TYR A 196 -11.23 -10.95 -11.01
C TYR A 196 -12.30 -10.00 -10.48
N TYR A 197 -13.57 -10.34 -10.73
CA TYR A 197 -14.69 -9.44 -10.40
C TYR A 197 -15.24 -9.73 -9.01
N LEU A 198 -15.38 -8.67 -8.21
CA LEU A 198 -16.06 -8.75 -6.92
C LEU A 198 -17.57 -8.72 -7.14
N GLU A 199 -18.32 -9.49 -6.33
CA GLU A 199 -19.76 -9.62 -6.51
C GLU A 199 -20.53 -8.56 -5.69
N GLU A 200 -20.99 -7.50 -6.36
CA GLU A 200 -21.76 -6.41 -5.73
C GLU A 200 -22.98 -6.92 -4.95
N GLY A 201 -23.75 -7.84 -5.54
CA GLY A 201 -24.94 -8.44 -4.93
C GLY A 201 -24.65 -9.30 -3.69
N ASN A 202 -23.39 -9.64 -3.45
CA ASN A 202 -22.93 -10.47 -2.34
C ASN A 202 -21.87 -9.72 -1.51
N LYS A 203 -22.17 -8.46 -1.19
CA LYS A 203 -21.34 -7.62 -0.30
C LYS A 203 -19.91 -7.41 -0.81
N TRP A 204 -19.68 -7.50 -2.11
CA TRP A 204 -18.37 -7.44 -2.75
C TRP A 204 -17.39 -8.52 -2.27
N PHE A 205 -17.91 -9.63 -1.75
CA PHE A 205 -17.06 -10.75 -1.34
C PHE A 205 -16.45 -11.42 -2.56
N LEU A 206 -15.31 -12.05 -2.32
CA LEU A 206 -14.58 -12.76 -3.35
C LEU A 206 -15.17 -14.16 -3.54
N ASP A 207 -15.53 -14.50 -4.77
CA ASP A 207 -15.97 -15.85 -5.14
C ASP A 207 -14.78 -16.66 -5.69
N THR A 208 -14.53 -17.82 -5.09
CA THR A 208 -13.49 -18.74 -5.58
C THR A 208 -13.75 -19.21 -7.00
N LYS A 209 -15.02 -19.35 -7.43
CA LYS A 209 -15.33 -19.74 -8.82
C LYS A 209 -14.88 -18.67 -9.81
N GLU A 210 -15.03 -17.40 -9.45
CA GLU A 210 -14.56 -16.28 -10.26
C GLU A 210 -13.03 -16.26 -10.33
N LEU A 211 -12.34 -16.52 -9.22
CA LEU A 211 -10.88 -16.66 -9.23
C LEU A 211 -10.40 -17.82 -10.13
N GLU A 212 -11.06 -18.98 -10.06
CA GLU A 212 -10.74 -20.14 -10.90
C GLU A 212 -11.00 -19.84 -12.39
N ARG A 213 -12.07 -19.10 -12.72
CA ARG A 213 -12.35 -18.63 -14.08
C ARG A 213 -11.24 -17.70 -14.57
N ALA A 214 -10.94 -16.65 -13.81
CA ALA A 214 -9.97 -15.62 -14.19
C ALA A 214 -8.56 -16.20 -14.39
N ILE A 215 -8.11 -17.08 -13.50
CA ILE A 215 -6.79 -17.70 -13.63
C ILE A 215 -6.73 -18.67 -14.82
N ALA A 216 -7.80 -19.42 -15.10
CA ALA A 216 -7.84 -20.36 -16.21
C ALA A 216 -7.78 -19.64 -17.56
N GLU A 217 -8.50 -18.53 -17.71
CA GLU A 217 -8.51 -17.70 -18.91
C GLU A 217 -7.15 -17.05 -19.19
N ALA A 218 -6.41 -16.65 -18.15
CA ALA A 218 -5.14 -15.93 -18.30
C ALA A 218 -3.90 -16.83 -18.46
N LYS A 219 -3.96 -18.11 -18.02
CA LYS A 219 -2.84 -19.08 -18.11
C LYS A 219 -2.23 -19.25 -19.52
N PRO A 220 -3.01 -19.18 -20.62
CA PRO A 220 -2.45 -19.18 -21.97
C PRO A 220 -1.52 -17.99 -22.26
N ASP A 221 -1.78 -16.80 -21.71
CA ASP A 221 -1.09 -15.57 -22.09
C ASP A 221 0.00 -15.11 -21.10
N CYS A 222 -0.07 -15.60 -19.86
CA CYS A 222 0.85 -15.20 -18.80
C CYS A 222 1.21 -16.36 -17.87
N THR A 223 2.11 -16.10 -16.93
CA THR A 223 2.38 -16.96 -15.79
C THR A 223 1.79 -16.29 -14.55
N PRO A 224 0.60 -16.70 -14.07
CA PRO A 224 0.06 -16.19 -12.81
C PRO A 224 1.04 -16.43 -11.67
N ARG A 225 1.39 -15.38 -10.91
CA ARG A 225 2.30 -15.48 -9.76
C ARG A 225 1.80 -14.81 -8.50
N ALA A 226 0.91 -13.83 -8.61
CA ALA A 226 0.46 -13.06 -7.47
C ALA A 226 -1.07 -12.97 -7.43
N LEU A 227 -1.62 -12.96 -6.23
CA LEU A 227 -3.01 -12.60 -5.95
C LEU A 227 -3.04 -11.43 -4.98
N VAL A 228 -3.53 -10.29 -5.46
CA VAL A 228 -3.74 -9.08 -4.68
C VAL A 228 -5.14 -9.14 -4.07
N VAL A 229 -5.22 -8.87 -2.77
CA VAL A 229 -6.49 -8.71 -2.05
C VAL A 229 -6.43 -7.40 -1.26
N ILE A 230 -7.49 -6.59 -1.34
CA ILE A 230 -7.59 -5.32 -0.63
C ILE A 230 -8.66 -5.48 0.46
N ASN A 231 -8.25 -5.51 1.72
CA ASN A 231 -9.15 -5.77 2.85
C ASN A 231 -8.76 -4.94 4.09
N PRO A 232 -9.60 -3.98 4.54
CA PRO A 232 -10.88 -3.56 3.95
C PRO A 232 -10.76 -2.97 2.54
N GLY A 233 -11.79 -3.19 1.73
CA GLY A 233 -11.80 -2.90 0.29
C GLY A 233 -11.80 -1.41 -0.05
N ASN A 234 -11.01 -1.03 -1.07
CA ASN A 234 -11.03 0.29 -1.69
C ASN A 234 -11.18 0.11 -3.21
N PRO A 235 -12.24 0.65 -3.84
CA PRO A 235 -13.18 1.67 -3.34
C PRO A 235 -14.45 1.14 -2.65
N ALA A 236 -14.69 -0.17 -2.65
CA ALA A 236 -16.00 -0.74 -2.31
C ALA A 236 -16.34 -0.82 -0.81
N GLY A 237 -15.37 -0.62 0.10
CA GLY A 237 -15.61 -0.51 1.54
C GLY A 237 -16.03 -1.79 2.26
N TYR A 238 -15.91 -2.96 1.63
CA TYR A 238 -16.21 -4.25 2.27
C TYR A 238 -15.13 -4.66 3.27
N VAL A 239 -15.47 -5.58 4.16
CA VAL A 239 -14.53 -6.27 5.05
C VAL A 239 -14.77 -7.77 4.89
N LEU A 240 -13.72 -8.51 4.55
CA LEU A 240 -13.82 -9.94 4.30
C LEU A 240 -14.08 -10.72 5.60
N SER A 241 -14.94 -11.72 5.53
CA SER A 241 -15.12 -12.67 6.64
C SER A 241 -13.94 -13.64 6.73
N LYS A 242 -13.79 -14.28 7.88
CA LYS A 242 -12.77 -15.31 8.10
C LYS A 242 -12.87 -16.44 7.08
N GLU A 243 -14.09 -16.90 6.80
CA GLU A 243 -14.36 -17.98 5.85
C GLU A 243 -13.91 -17.59 4.44
N ASN A 244 -14.14 -16.33 4.05
CA ASN A 244 -13.69 -15.84 2.76
C ASN A 244 -12.16 -15.79 2.67
N ILE A 245 -11.48 -15.30 3.71
CA ILE A 245 -10.00 -15.30 3.79
C ILE A 245 -9.46 -16.74 3.71
N VAL A 246 -10.08 -17.70 4.41
CA VAL A 246 -9.70 -19.12 4.35
C VAL A 246 -9.78 -19.67 2.91
N GLU A 247 -10.85 -19.39 2.18
CA GLU A 247 -11.00 -19.87 0.80
C GLU A 247 -9.99 -19.21 -0.16
N ILE A 248 -9.67 -17.93 0.06
CA ILE A 248 -8.61 -17.22 -0.68
C ILE A 248 -7.24 -17.87 -0.44
N ILE A 249 -6.90 -18.17 0.82
CA ILE A 249 -5.62 -18.82 1.16
C ILE A 249 -5.55 -20.23 0.54
N LYS A 250 -6.64 -21.00 0.60
CA LYS A 250 -6.71 -22.31 -0.07
C LYS A 250 -6.51 -22.19 -1.58
N PHE A 251 -7.12 -21.20 -2.22
CA PHE A 251 -6.95 -20.93 -3.65
C PHE A 251 -5.49 -20.59 -3.97
N ALA A 252 -4.88 -19.67 -3.23
CA ALA A 252 -3.48 -19.29 -3.43
C ALA A 252 -2.52 -20.47 -3.25
N TYR A 253 -2.77 -21.33 -2.25
CA TYR A 253 -2.03 -22.57 -2.06
C TYR A 253 -2.13 -23.50 -3.27
N ARG A 254 -3.35 -23.78 -3.77
CA ARG A 254 -3.57 -24.69 -4.91
C ARG A 254 -2.86 -24.23 -6.18
N HIS A 255 -2.84 -22.92 -6.43
CA HIS A 255 -2.25 -22.33 -7.65
C HIS A 255 -0.82 -21.80 -7.44
N ARG A 256 -0.24 -21.96 -6.25
CA ARG A 256 1.12 -21.51 -5.88
C ARG A 256 1.30 -20.00 -6.13
N LEU A 257 0.31 -19.22 -5.71
CA LEU A 257 0.32 -17.76 -5.85
C LEU A 257 0.91 -17.12 -4.59
N PHE A 258 1.69 -16.07 -4.80
CA PHE A 258 2.13 -15.16 -3.75
C PHE A 258 0.95 -14.26 -3.37
N LEU A 259 0.58 -14.25 -2.08
CA LEU A 259 -0.49 -13.39 -1.58
C LEU A 259 0.04 -11.99 -1.28
N MET A 260 -0.65 -10.99 -1.83
CA MET A 260 -0.42 -9.57 -1.55
C MET A 260 -1.65 -9.01 -0.84
N ALA A 261 -1.60 -8.95 0.49
CA ALA A 261 -2.71 -8.48 1.33
C ALA A 261 -2.55 -6.99 1.66
N ASP A 262 -3.33 -6.14 1.00
CA ASP A 262 -3.40 -4.71 1.27
C ASP A 262 -4.36 -4.44 2.43
N GLU A 263 -3.79 -4.23 3.62
CA GLU A 263 -4.52 -4.13 4.88
C GLU A 263 -4.50 -2.69 5.45
N VAL A 264 -4.26 -1.68 4.61
CA VAL A 264 -4.07 -0.28 5.03
C VAL A 264 -5.28 0.32 5.75
N TYR A 265 -6.48 -0.21 5.53
CA TYR A 265 -7.71 0.25 6.17
C TYR A 265 -8.10 -0.58 7.40
N GLN A 266 -7.22 -1.42 7.95
CA GLN A 266 -7.56 -2.35 9.04
C GLN A 266 -8.16 -1.72 10.30
N GLN A 267 -7.97 -0.41 10.52
CA GLN A 267 -8.56 0.34 11.64
C GLN A 267 -9.84 1.09 11.28
N ASN A 268 -10.27 1.09 10.02
CA ASN A 268 -11.47 1.77 9.51
C ASN A 268 -12.65 0.81 9.38
N ILE A 269 -13.02 0.17 10.48
CA ILE A 269 -14.16 -0.74 10.54
C ILE A 269 -15.32 -0.04 11.23
N TRP A 270 -16.45 0.07 10.55
CA TRP A 270 -17.58 0.91 10.98
C TRP A 270 -18.83 0.10 11.34
N ALA A 271 -18.94 -1.13 10.86
CA ALA A 271 -20.07 -1.99 11.17
C ALA A 271 -19.81 -2.72 12.49
N ASP A 272 -20.72 -2.57 13.46
CA ASP A 272 -20.55 -3.08 14.84
C ASP A 272 -20.30 -4.59 14.92
N SER A 273 -20.84 -5.37 13.98
CA SER A 273 -20.73 -6.83 13.96
C SER A 273 -19.58 -7.35 13.09
N VAL A 274 -18.68 -6.46 12.65
CA VAL A 274 -17.60 -6.77 11.72
C VAL A 274 -16.29 -6.41 12.38
N GLU A 275 -15.34 -7.34 12.33
CA GLU A 275 -13.99 -7.12 12.82
C GLU A 275 -13.00 -7.32 11.68
N PHE A 276 -11.90 -6.57 11.72
CA PHE A 276 -10.78 -6.84 10.82
C PHE A 276 -10.09 -8.14 11.24
N ILE A 277 -9.87 -9.02 10.27
CA ILE A 277 -9.09 -10.25 10.42
C ILE A 277 -7.95 -10.18 9.42
N SER A 278 -6.71 -10.26 9.92
CA SER A 278 -5.53 -10.25 9.07
C SER A 278 -5.37 -11.57 8.30
N PHE A 279 -4.81 -11.48 7.10
CA PHE A 279 -4.41 -12.65 6.34
C PHE A 279 -3.39 -13.48 7.11
N LYS A 280 -2.45 -12.83 7.80
CA LYS A 280 -1.45 -13.50 8.63
C LYS A 280 -2.09 -14.33 9.73
N LYS A 281 -3.02 -13.78 10.52
CA LYS A 281 -3.71 -14.51 11.59
C LYS A 281 -4.38 -15.77 11.03
N THR A 282 -5.15 -15.62 9.97
CA THR A 282 -5.88 -16.74 9.35
C THR A 282 -4.92 -17.79 8.80
N LEU A 283 -3.84 -17.37 8.14
CA LEU A 283 -2.79 -18.24 7.62
C LEU A 283 -2.15 -19.09 8.72
N MET A 284 -1.83 -18.47 9.87
CA MET A 284 -1.25 -19.16 11.02
C MET A 284 -2.24 -20.09 11.71
N GLU A 285 -3.50 -19.69 11.85
CA GLU A 285 -4.58 -20.52 12.41
C GLU A 285 -4.86 -21.77 11.56
N MET A 286 -4.76 -21.66 10.24
CA MET A 286 -4.98 -22.79 9.34
C MET A 286 -3.89 -23.87 9.45
N GLY A 287 -2.67 -23.50 9.86
CA GLY A 287 -1.54 -24.42 10.00
C GLY A 287 -1.14 -25.12 8.69
N PRO A 288 -0.30 -26.17 8.77
CA PRO A 288 0.09 -26.94 7.59
C PRO A 288 -1.11 -27.63 6.91
N PRO A 289 -1.16 -27.69 5.57
CA PRO A 289 -0.10 -27.24 4.65
C PRO A 289 -0.19 -25.76 4.25
N TYR A 290 -1.21 -25.03 4.71
CA TYR A 290 -1.53 -23.70 4.23
C TYR A 290 -0.62 -22.60 4.76
N ASN A 291 -0.07 -22.77 5.97
CA ASN A 291 0.89 -21.83 6.56
C ASN A 291 2.22 -21.73 5.80
N GLN A 292 2.37 -22.37 4.64
CA GLN A 292 3.50 -22.25 3.72
C GLN A 292 3.20 -21.27 2.56
N VAL A 293 1.97 -20.78 2.40
CA VAL A 293 1.64 -19.79 1.37
C VAL A 293 2.41 -18.51 1.64
N GLN A 294 3.21 -18.07 0.68
CA GLN A 294 4.00 -16.83 0.75
C GLN A 294 3.07 -15.62 0.81
N LEU A 295 3.28 -14.74 1.79
CA LEU A 295 2.39 -13.60 2.06
C LEU A 295 3.18 -12.31 2.29
N ALA A 296 2.80 -11.24 1.60
CA ALA A 296 3.15 -9.87 1.96
C ALA A 296 1.90 -9.14 2.46
N SER A 297 1.91 -8.73 3.74
CA SER A 297 0.86 -7.88 4.33
C SER A 297 1.33 -6.43 4.38
N PHE A 298 0.62 -5.53 3.71
CA PHE A 298 0.96 -4.12 3.58
C PHE A 298 0.19 -3.27 4.58
N MET A 299 0.89 -2.30 5.16
CA MET A 299 0.30 -1.32 6.07
C MET A 299 0.85 0.09 5.85
N SER A 300 0.05 1.08 6.25
CA SER A 300 0.36 2.50 6.06
C SER A 300 -0.10 3.32 7.25
N ALA A 301 0.68 4.34 7.62
CA ALA A 301 0.28 5.35 8.58
C ALA A 301 -0.66 6.42 7.96
N SER A 302 -0.95 6.34 6.66
CA SER A 302 -1.74 7.35 5.96
C SER A 302 -3.24 7.27 6.22
N LYS A 303 -3.76 6.12 6.69
CA LYS A 303 -5.20 5.88 6.84
C LYS A 303 -5.56 5.60 8.30
N GLY A 304 -6.85 5.45 8.58
CA GLY A 304 -7.34 5.28 9.95
C GLY A 304 -7.46 6.59 10.74
N PHE A 305 -7.78 6.44 12.01
CA PHE A 305 -7.82 7.56 12.95
C PHE A 305 -6.45 8.20 13.15
N MET A 306 -5.37 7.48 12.84
CA MET A 306 -3.98 7.99 12.87
C MET A 306 -3.56 8.72 11.58
N GLY A 307 -4.42 8.83 10.57
CA GLY A 307 -4.03 9.17 9.20
C GLY A 307 -3.09 10.37 9.04
N GLU A 308 -1.83 10.09 8.72
CA GLU A 308 -0.76 11.06 8.48
C GLU A 308 -0.22 10.91 7.04
N CYS A 309 -1.07 11.14 6.04
CA CYS A 309 -0.78 10.93 4.62
C CYS A 309 0.55 11.53 4.15
N GLY A 310 0.85 12.76 4.61
CA GLY A 310 2.04 13.52 4.22
C GLY A 310 3.36 13.03 4.83
N ILE A 311 3.32 12.24 5.91
CA ILE A 311 4.54 11.69 6.54
C ILE A 311 5.15 10.56 5.72
N ARG A 312 4.37 9.94 4.83
CA ARG A 312 4.82 8.85 3.95
C ARG A 312 5.46 7.71 4.75
N ALA A 313 4.75 7.17 5.74
CA ALA A 313 5.23 6.03 6.53
C ALA A 313 4.37 4.79 6.31
N GLY A 314 5.00 3.63 6.19
CA GLY A 314 4.36 2.34 6.05
C GLY A 314 5.32 1.20 6.33
N TYR A 315 4.81 -0.03 6.23
CA TYR A 315 5.62 -1.23 6.30
C TYR A 315 4.99 -2.36 5.48
N VAL A 316 5.80 -3.36 5.19
CA VAL A 316 5.34 -4.68 4.74
C VAL A 316 5.92 -5.75 5.64
N GLU A 317 5.09 -6.70 6.05
CA GLU A 317 5.54 -7.95 6.65
C GLU A 317 5.53 -9.04 5.58
N ALA A 318 6.70 -9.62 5.29
CA ALA A 318 6.88 -10.70 4.34
C ALA A 318 6.91 -12.05 5.08
N SER A 319 5.72 -12.57 5.39
CA SER A 319 5.58 -13.87 6.06
C SER A 319 5.87 -15.03 5.10
N THR A 320 6.48 -16.10 5.61
CA THR A 320 6.64 -17.40 4.92
C THR A 320 7.35 -17.32 3.56
N VAL A 321 8.12 -16.25 3.34
CA VAL A 321 8.90 -16.04 2.11
C VAL A 321 10.28 -16.70 2.18
N ALA A 322 10.75 -17.11 3.36
CA ALA A 322 12.12 -17.55 3.60
C ALA A 322 12.25 -19.06 3.91
N ASP A 323 12.38 -19.84 2.84
CA ASP A 323 13.34 -20.95 2.75
C ASP A 323 14.26 -20.64 1.55
N TRP A 324 15.06 -19.57 1.66
CA TRP A 324 16.11 -19.29 0.68
C TRP A 324 17.36 -20.06 1.10
N GLU A 325 17.40 -21.36 0.79
CA GLU A 325 18.66 -22.12 0.73
C GLU A 325 19.48 -21.73 -0.50
#